data_AF-A0A024G9K1-F1
#
_entry.id   AF-A0A024G9K1-F1
#
_cell.length_a   1.000
_cell.length_b   1.000
_cell.length_c   1.000
_cell.angle_alpha   90.00
_cell.angle_beta   90.00
_cell.angle_gamma   90.00
#
_symmetry.space_group_name_H-M   'P 1'
#
loop_
_entity.id
_entity.type
_entity.pdbx_description
1 polymer ?
#
loop_
_entity_poly.entity_id
_entity_poly.type
_entity_poly.pdbx_seq_one_letter_code
_entity_poly.pdbx_strand_id
1 'polypeptide(L)'
;MRGNSKRSPTLVVFLKSLVGEHVQIDLKNDTRISGTIQEVVGNMDVVMLDAVEIKPNGSTLRLEEVFVMGKMILFVQIPNHIHIDKRLTEYEQCLQKSTSMYQRRKKN
;
A
#
# COMPACT_ATOMS: atom_id res chain seq x y z
N MET A 1 20.94 23.09 -13.56
CA MET A 1 20.95 22.11 -12.45
C MET A 1 19.57 21.46 -12.36
N ARG A 2 19.38 20.25 -12.93
CA ARG A 2 18.10 19.52 -12.87
C ARG A 2 18.07 18.74 -11.55
N GLY A 3 17.06 19.00 -10.72
CA GLY A 3 16.84 18.30 -9.47
C GLY A 3 16.58 16.83 -9.75
N ASN A 4 17.55 15.98 -9.42
CA ASN A 4 17.43 14.54 -9.51
C ASN A 4 16.56 14.08 -8.33
N SER A 5 15.23 14.18 -8.46
CA SER A 5 14.31 13.52 -7.54
C SER A 5 14.55 12.03 -7.68
N LYS A 6 15.27 11.43 -6.70
CA LYS A 6 15.49 9.98 -6.66
C LYS A 6 14.11 9.31 -6.63
N ARG A 7 13.66 8.82 -7.79
CA ARG A 7 12.53 7.89 -7.86
C ARG A 7 12.85 6.76 -6.90
N SER A 8 11.93 6.46 -5.98
CA SER A 8 12.02 5.26 -5.15
C SER A 8 12.04 4.06 -6.10
N PRO A 9 13.14 3.32 -6.28
CA PRO A 9 13.23 2.24 -7.27
C PRO A 9 12.51 0.98 -6.77
N THR A 10 11.57 1.11 -5.85
CA THR A 10 10.98 0.00 -5.10
C THR A 10 9.49 -0.13 -5.39
N LEU A 11 9.01 -1.37 -5.46
CA LEU A 11 7.59 -1.69 -5.63
C LEU A 11 6.70 -1.21 -4.46
N VAL A 12 7.29 -0.72 -3.37
CA VAL A 12 6.54 -0.13 -2.25
C VAL A 12 5.72 1.08 -2.71
N VAL A 13 6.19 1.82 -3.72
CA VAL A 13 5.41 2.93 -4.29
C VAL A 13 4.10 2.45 -4.93
N PHE A 14 4.11 1.26 -5.53
CA PHE A 14 2.91 0.64 -6.06
C PHE A 14 1.96 0.27 -4.92
N LEU A 15 2.46 -0.39 -3.87
CA LEU A 15 1.64 -0.74 -2.70
C LEU A 15 1.00 0.50 -2.07
N LYS A 16 1.74 1.61 -1.94
CA LYS A 16 1.21 2.91 -1.48
C LYS A 16 0.11 3.47 -2.38
N SER A 17 0.16 3.18 -3.68
CA SER A 17 -0.91 3.57 -4.61
C SER A 17 -2.20 2.77 -4.40
N LEU A 18 -2.19 1.67 -3.64
CA LEU A 18 -3.36 0.84 -3.38
C LEU A 18 -4.14 1.25 -2.13
N VAL A 19 -3.79 2.38 -1.48
CA VAL A 19 -4.61 2.93 -0.39
C VAL A 19 -6.05 3.14 -0.86
N GLY A 20 -7.01 2.63 -0.10
CA GLY A 20 -8.43 2.59 -0.40
C GLY A 20 -8.90 1.34 -1.15
N GLU A 21 -7.99 0.49 -1.64
CA GLU A 21 -8.35 -0.76 -2.32
C GLU A 21 -8.48 -1.91 -1.33
N HIS A 22 -9.47 -2.78 -1.58
CA HIS A 22 -9.61 -4.03 -0.87
C HIS A 22 -8.69 -5.09 -1.48
N VAL A 23 -7.78 -5.64 -0.70
CA VAL A 23 -6.77 -6.62 -1.12
C VAL A 23 -6.74 -7.83 -0.20
N GLN A 24 -6.08 -8.90 -0.65
CA GLN A 24 -5.66 -9.99 0.23
C GLN A 24 -4.13 -9.95 0.39
N ILE A 25 -3.65 -10.07 1.63
CA ILE A 25 -2.25 -10.21 1.97
C ILE A 25 -2.02 -11.63 2.48
N ASP A 26 -1.13 -12.36 1.83
CA ASP A 26 -0.67 -13.67 2.30
C ASP A 26 0.61 -13.45 3.11
N LEU A 27 0.64 -13.95 4.35
CA LEU A 27 1.76 -13.84 5.26
C LEU A 27 2.68 -15.07 5.18
N LYS A 28 3.92 -14.93 5.63
CA LYS A 28 4.94 -15.99 5.66
C LYS A 28 4.59 -17.22 6.51
N ASN A 29 3.59 -17.10 7.39
CA ASN A 29 3.09 -18.18 8.25
C ASN A 29 1.79 -18.80 7.73
N ASP A 30 1.49 -18.60 6.43
CA ASP A 30 0.29 -19.08 5.74
C ASP A 30 -1.05 -18.49 6.27
N THR A 31 -0.99 -17.47 7.13
CA THR A 31 -2.15 -16.63 7.46
C THR A 31 -2.47 -15.73 6.27
N ARG A 32 -3.76 -15.57 5.96
CA ARG A 32 -4.26 -14.62 4.96
C ARG A 32 -5.06 -13.52 5.62
N ILE A 33 -4.87 -12.28 5.20
CA ILE A 33 -5.61 -11.12 5.69
C ILE A 33 -6.27 -10.44 4.49
N SER A 34 -7.59 -10.42 4.46
CA SER A 34 -8.37 -9.73 3.43
C SER A 34 -8.99 -8.46 4.03
N GLY A 35 -8.84 -7.30 3.40
CA GLY A 35 -9.38 -6.04 3.90
C GLY A 35 -8.96 -4.84 3.07
N THR A 36 -9.35 -3.64 3.48
CA THR A 36 -9.06 -2.39 2.78
C THR A 36 -7.75 -1.78 3.26
N ILE A 37 -6.83 -1.44 2.37
CA ILE A 37 -5.59 -0.73 2.75
C ILE A 37 -5.93 0.69 3.19
N GLN A 38 -5.65 1.03 4.44
CA GLN A 38 -5.78 2.39 4.96
C GLN A 38 -4.48 3.17 4.84
N GLU A 39 -3.35 2.54 5.16
CA GLU A 39 -2.04 3.18 5.11
C GLU A 39 -0.93 2.19 4.78
N VAL A 40 0.12 2.67 4.10
CA VAL A 40 1.35 1.91 3.85
C VAL A 40 2.55 2.74 4.30
N VAL A 41 3.22 2.30 5.35
CA VAL A 41 4.34 3.01 5.99
C VAL A 41 5.66 2.25 5.85
N GLY A 42 6.77 2.98 5.92
CA GLY A 42 8.11 2.42 5.94
C GLY A 42 8.39 1.39 4.83
N ASN A 43 8.79 0.19 5.24
CA ASN A 43 9.14 -0.96 4.39
C ASN A 43 7.98 -1.96 4.28
N MET A 44 6.87 -1.52 3.68
CA MET A 44 5.64 -2.31 3.46
C MET A 44 4.87 -2.66 4.73
N ASP A 45 5.02 -1.91 5.82
CA ASP A 45 4.08 -2.05 6.93
C ASP A 45 2.72 -1.49 6.47
N VAL A 46 1.63 -2.21 6.74
CA VAL A 46 0.30 -1.89 6.23
C VAL A 46 -0.71 -1.82 7.38
N VAL A 47 -1.49 -0.74 7.42
CA VAL A 47 -2.72 -0.68 8.23
C VAL A 47 -3.88 -1.04 7.32
N MET A 48 -4.68 -2.02 7.72
CA MET A 48 -5.88 -2.46 6.99
C MET A 48 -7.13 -2.28 7.84
N LEU A 49 -8.24 -1.92 7.20
CA LEU A 49 -9.57 -1.78 7.80
C LEU A 49 -10.52 -2.87 7.31
N ASP A 50 -11.56 -3.14 8.10
CA ASP A 50 -12.62 -4.11 7.82
C ASP A 50 -12.05 -5.49 7.42
N ALA A 51 -11.05 -5.93 8.18
CA ALA A 51 -10.22 -7.06 7.82
C ALA A 51 -10.78 -8.40 8.31
N VAL A 52 -10.51 -9.45 7.53
CA VAL A 52 -10.75 -10.84 7.88
C VAL A 52 -9.41 -11.57 7.86
N GLU A 53 -8.97 -12.04 9.02
CA GLU A 53 -7.82 -12.95 9.15
C GLU A 53 -8.31 -14.39 8.98
N ILE A 54 -7.63 -15.16 8.13
CA ILE A 54 -7.84 -16.60 7.92
C ILE A 54 -6.53 -17.31 8.27
N LYS A 55 -6.56 -18.13 9.31
CA LYS A 55 -5.40 -18.92 9.75
C LYS A 55 -5.25 -20.20 8.92
N PRO A 56 -4.06 -20.86 8.95
CA PRO A 56 -3.84 -22.10 8.20
C PRO A 56 -4.81 -23.23 8.55
N ASN A 57 -5.30 -23.26 9.79
CA ASN A 57 -6.30 -24.22 10.26
C ASN A 57 -7.73 -23.90 9.79
N GLY A 58 -7.92 -22.87 8.96
CA GLY A 58 -9.22 -22.43 8.45
C GLY A 58 -10.02 -21.54 9.40
N SER A 59 -9.55 -21.32 10.64
CA SER A 59 -10.24 -20.42 11.57
C SER A 59 -10.19 -18.97 11.07
N THR A 60 -11.28 -18.24 11.27
CA THR A 60 -11.44 -16.87 10.79
C THR A 60 -11.69 -15.90 11.93
N LEU A 61 -11.10 -14.71 11.85
CA LEU A 61 -11.32 -13.62 12.80
C LEU A 61 -11.61 -12.32 12.04
N ARG A 62 -12.67 -11.61 12.43
CA ARG A 62 -13.00 -10.27 11.90
C ARG A 62 -12.35 -9.22 12.79
N LEU A 63 -11.73 -8.23 12.18
CA LEU A 63 -10.99 -7.15 12.82
C LEU A 63 -11.40 -5.83 12.18
N GLU A 64 -11.77 -4.84 12.99
CA GLU A 64 -12.07 -3.50 12.47
C GLU A 64 -10.82 -2.84 11.88
N GLU A 65 -9.67 -3.04 12.54
CA GLU A 65 -8.36 -2.57 12.11
C GLU A 65 -7.29 -3.62 12.41
N VAL A 66 -6.31 -3.78 11.52
CA VAL A 66 -5.15 -4.65 11.72
C VAL A 66 -3.88 -3.99 11.18
N PHE A 67 -2.79 -4.11 11.95
CA PHE A 67 -1.46 -3.73 11.53
C PHE A 67 -0.66 -4.95 11.06
N VAL A 68 -0.21 -4.93 9.81
CA VAL A 68 0.58 -5.99 9.19
C VAL A 68 2.01 -5.51 9.04
N MET A 69 2.94 -6.21 9.70
CA MET A 69 4.37 -5.94 9.53
C MET A 69 4.83 -6.35 8.13
N GLY A 70 5.47 -5.45 7.40
CA GLY A 70 5.94 -5.67 6.03
C GLY A 70 6.91 -6.85 5.91
N LYS A 71 7.73 -7.08 6.94
CA LYS A 71 8.62 -8.26 7.01
C LYS A 71 7.89 -9.61 7.04
N MET A 72 6.61 -9.63 7.40
CA MET A 72 5.77 -10.83 7.43
C MET A 72 5.00 -11.06 6.14
N ILE A 73 4.92 -10.06 5.26
CA ILE A 73 4.22 -10.18 3.98
C ILE A 73 5.00 -11.13 3.07
N LEU A 74 4.29 -12.10 2.48
CA LEU A 74 4.78 -12.97 1.43
C LEU A 74 4.25 -12.49 0.07
N PHE A 75 2.93 -12.28 -0.04
CA PHE A 75 2.29 -11.76 -1.24
C PHE A 75 1.22 -10.71 -0.91
N VAL A 76 1.04 -9.77 -1.84
CA VAL A 76 -0.14 -8.90 -1.89
C VAL A 76 -0.87 -9.23 -3.18
N GLN A 77 -2.11 -9.70 -3.06
CA GLN A 77 -2.96 -10.05 -4.19
C GLN A 77 -3.58 -8.78 -4.76
N ILE A 78 -3.17 -8.44 -5.98
CA ILE A 78 -3.61 -7.22 -6.65
C ILE A 78 -5.00 -7.45 -7.24
N PRO A 79 -5.98 -6.56 -6.98
CA PRO A 79 -7.31 -6.69 -7.55
C PRO A 79 -7.27 -6.65 -9.08
N ASN A 80 -8.09 -7.47 -9.74
CA ASN A 80 -8.07 -7.63 -11.21
C ASN A 80 -8.41 -6.34 -11.98
N HIS A 81 -9.12 -5.40 -11.37
CA HIS A 81 -9.44 -4.10 -11.99
C HIS A 81 -8.27 -3.11 -11.97
N ILE A 82 -7.19 -3.42 -11.25
CA ILE A 82 -6.03 -2.54 -11.15
C ILE A 82 -5.05 -2.82 -12.29
N HIS A 83 -4.97 -1.86 -13.21
CA HIS A 83 -3.92 -1.81 -14.21
C HIS A 83 -2.67 -1.17 -13.61
N ILE A 84 -1.64 -1.98 -13.33
CA ILE A 84 -0.42 -1.58 -12.59
C ILE A 84 0.21 -0.31 -13.19
N ASP A 85 0.46 -0.29 -14.50
CA ASP A 85 1.15 0.83 -15.17
C ASP A 85 0.37 2.14 -15.08
N LYS A 86 -0.95 2.06 -15.30
CA LYS A 86 -1.84 3.22 -15.22
C LYS A 86 -1.88 3.74 -13.78
N ARG A 87 -2.04 2.84 -12.81
CA ARG A 87 -2.14 3.21 -11.40
C ARG A 87 -0.86 3.87 -10.88
N LEU A 88 0.30 3.32 -11.24
CA LEU A 88 1.60 3.91 -10.91
C LEU A 88 1.75 5.31 -11.50
N THR A 89 1.42 5.47 -12.78
CA THR A 89 1.49 6.76 -13.47
C THR A 89 0.62 7.83 -12.80
N GLU A 90 -0.63 7.48 -12.46
CA GLU A 90 -1.56 8.38 -11.76
C GLU A 90 -1.05 8.77 -10.38
N TYR A 91 -0.51 7.80 -9.62
CA TYR A 91 0.01 8.04 -8.29
C TYR A 91 1.26 8.93 -8.31
N GLU A 92 2.19 8.69 -9.25
CA GLU A 92 3.37 9.55 -9.44
C GLU A 92 2.98 11.00 -9.77
N GLN A 93 1.99 11.21 -10.63
CA GLN A 93 1.47 12.54 -10.95
C GLN A 93 0.87 13.22 -9.72
N CYS A 94 0.15 12.47 -8.88
CA CYS A 94 -0.41 12.98 -7.63
C CYS A 94 0.70 13.44 -6.67
N LEU A 95 1.76 12.64 -6.50
CA LEU A 95 2.92 12.99 -5.65
C LEU A 95 3.68 14.22 -6.16
N GLN A 96 3.82 14.38 -7.48
CA GLN A 96 4.45 15.56 -8.07
C GLN A 96 3.64 16.83 -7.79
N LYS A 97 2.31 16.75 -7.96
CA LYS A 97 1.39 17.87 -7.69
C LYS A 97 1.42 18.28 -6.22
N SER A 98 1.34 17.32 -5.29
CA SER A 98 1.39 17.62 -3.85
C SER A 98 2.69 18.32 -3.47
N THR A 99 3.83 17.80 -3.92
CA THR A 99 5.16 18.39 -3.69
C THR A 99 5.25 19.83 -4.20
N SER A 100 4.74 20.10 -5.42
CA SER A 100 4.75 21.45 -6.01
C SER A 100 3.91 22.46 -5.20
N MET A 101 2.77 22.03 -4.64
CA MET A 101 1.94 22.88 -3.79
C MET A 101 2.65 23.27 -2.50
N TYR A 102 3.31 22.32 -1.81
CA TYR A 102 4.06 22.62 -0.58
C TYR A 102 5.23 23.57 -0.83
N GLN A 103 5.94 23.42 -1.95
CA GLN A 103 7.04 24.33 -2.31
C GLN A 103 6.56 25.76 -2.59
N ARG A 104 5.37 25.92 -3.19
CA ARG A 104 4.75 27.23 -3.43
C ARG A 104 4.33 27.91 -2.12
N ARG A 105 3.76 27.15 -1.17
CA ARG A 105 3.35 27.67 0.14
C ARG A 105 4.52 28.15 1.01
N LYS A 106 5.69 27.52 0.93
CA LYS A 106 6.87 27.91 1.71
C LYS A 106 7.59 29.17 1.19
N LYS A 107 7.30 29.58 -0.05
CA LYS A 107 7.90 30.77 -0.69
C LYS A 107 7.09 32.06 -0.50
N ASN A 108 5.85 31.95 -0.01
CA ASN A 108 5.01 33.07 0.39
C ASN A 108 5.05 33.22 1.91
#